data_AF-A0A9Q0QEA0-F1
#
_entry.id   AF-A0A9Q0QEA0-F1
#
_cell.length_a   1.000
_cell.length_b   1.000
_cell.length_c   1.000
_cell.angle_alpha   90.00
_cell.angle_beta   90.00
_cell.angle_gamma   90.00
#
_symmetry.space_group_name_H-M   'P 1'
#
loop_
_entity.id
_entity.type
_entity.pdbx_description
1 polymer ?
#
loop_
_entity_poly.entity_id
_entity_poly.type
_entity_poly.pdbx_seq_one_letter_code
_entity_poly.pdbx_strand_id
1 'polypeptide(L)'
;MTTMPPPPSTTVSPSCTTCASLLHELQIIWDEIGENDGERDKILLQLEQECLDIYRRKVKNTRKYKADLHQLLADAKAEIANLVSALGENASLFSPGKGPLKQQISAVNPVLDELRLKKQERMKGFYETESQIARICIEIAGNDRSIDSADPEIDERDLTVKRLGELKSHLKELQNEKSLRLQKVNSSIKTIHELSVVMSIDFFKTVNDVHPSLSDPSKAQSKSISNDTLARLTSTIHSLQQEKQQRLENLQGLGRKLIELWDLMDTPADERRLDHVTTLISASVDNVSRLGCLAADVIEQTEVEAERLNVLKASKMKELVFKRQNELEEIYRGVHMDVDSDAARQILISLIESGNVDMSDLLGSMDDQITKAKEQALSRKDILDRVEKWKFASEEEQWLDEYEKEDIEAIEVIWFSYVK
;
A
#
# COMPACT_ATOMS: atom_id res chain seq x y z
N MET A 1 8.42 -39.52 -90.43
CA MET A 1 9.66 -39.09 -91.12
C MET A 1 10.56 -38.44 -90.09
N THR A 2 11.84 -38.88 -90.05
CA THR A 2 13.04 -38.19 -89.53
C THR A 2 13.04 -37.73 -88.05
N THR A 3 13.62 -38.44 -87.08
CA THR A 3 15.07 -38.70 -86.78
C THR A 3 15.98 -37.47 -86.78
N MET A 4 16.35 -36.99 -85.59
CA MET A 4 17.69 -36.49 -85.25
C MET A 4 17.97 -36.75 -83.75
N PRO A 5 19.13 -37.35 -83.39
CA PRO A 5 19.52 -37.60 -81.99
C PRO A 5 20.46 -36.50 -81.44
N PRO A 6 20.59 -36.37 -80.10
CA PRO A 6 21.63 -35.56 -79.46
C PRO A 6 23.01 -36.29 -79.43
N PRO A 7 24.13 -35.55 -79.26
CA PRO A 7 25.48 -36.00 -79.58
C PRO A 7 26.08 -36.96 -78.53
N PRO A 8 27.04 -37.82 -78.91
CA PRO A 8 27.74 -38.70 -77.98
C PRO A 8 28.83 -37.91 -77.25
N SER A 9 28.82 -37.93 -75.92
CA SER A 9 29.96 -37.49 -75.12
C SER A 9 30.60 -38.70 -74.45
N THR A 10 31.52 -39.28 -75.22
CA THR A 10 32.84 -39.75 -74.77
C THR A 10 32.87 -40.66 -73.55
N THR A 11 32.46 -41.92 -73.74
CA THR A 11 33.00 -43.03 -72.96
C THR A 11 34.46 -43.21 -73.34
N VAL A 12 35.36 -42.75 -72.47
CA VAL A 12 36.73 -43.27 -72.40
C VAL A 12 36.60 -44.75 -72.06
N SER A 13 36.71 -45.61 -73.07
CA SER A 13 36.82 -47.05 -72.87
C SER A 13 38.19 -47.34 -72.23
N PRO A 14 38.25 -47.86 -70.99
CA PRO A 14 39.45 -48.52 -70.54
C PRO A 14 39.61 -49.75 -71.44
N SER A 15 40.75 -49.89 -72.09
CA SER A 15 41.16 -51.14 -72.74
C SER A 15 40.94 -52.28 -71.75
N CYS A 16 39.89 -53.07 -71.97
CA CYS A 16 39.47 -54.12 -71.06
C CYS A 16 40.42 -55.32 -71.24
N THR A 17 41.59 -55.25 -70.61
CA THR A 17 42.41 -56.44 -70.34
C THR A 17 41.58 -57.33 -69.42
N THR A 18 41.12 -58.46 -69.94
CA THR A 18 40.37 -59.44 -69.14
C THR A 18 41.35 -60.38 -68.46
N CYS A 19 40.99 -60.97 -67.32
CA CYS A 19 41.86 -61.97 -66.67
C CYS A 19 42.27 -63.08 -67.66
N ALA A 20 41.38 -63.44 -68.58
CA ALA A 20 41.65 -64.41 -69.64
C ALA A 20 42.74 -63.97 -70.62
N SER A 21 42.79 -62.68 -71.02
CA SER A 21 43.82 -62.19 -71.93
C SER A 21 45.20 -62.14 -71.26
N LEU A 22 45.26 -61.72 -69.99
CA LEU A 22 46.50 -61.68 -69.21
C LEU A 22 47.02 -63.09 -68.88
N LEU A 23 46.13 -64.04 -68.62
CA LEU A 23 46.51 -65.45 -68.43
C LEU A 23 47.03 -66.07 -69.72
N HIS A 24 46.45 -65.74 -70.88
CA HIS A 24 46.96 -66.20 -72.18
C HIS A 24 48.34 -65.62 -72.48
N GLU A 25 48.59 -64.35 -72.20
CA GLU A 25 49.93 -63.75 -72.32
C GLU A 25 50.94 -64.43 -71.40
N LEU A 26 50.55 -64.74 -70.15
CA LEU A 26 51.38 -65.48 -69.21
C LEU A 26 51.71 -66.90 -69.70
N GLN A 27 50.77 -67.55 -70.37
CA GLN A 27 50.95 -68.86 -71.01
C GLN A 27 52.03 -68.80 -72.11
N ILE A 28 51.93 -67.82 -73.01
CA ILE A 28 52.90 -67.61 -74.10
C ILE A 28 54.30 -67.37 -73.52
N ILE A 29 54.41 -66.53 -72.48
CA ILE A 29 55.68 -66.23 -71.81
C ILE A 29 56.26 -67.46 -71.13
N TRP A 30 55.44 -68.28 -70.47
CA TRP A 30 55.93 -69.53 -69.87
C TRP A 30 56.38 -70.55 -70.92
N ASP A 31 55.74 -70.59 -72.09
CA ASP A 31 56.14 -71.46 -73.21
C ASP A 31 57.50 -71.01 -73.79
N GLU A 32 57.77 -69.70 -73.85
CA GLU A 32 59.05 -69.13 -74.28
C GLU A 32 60.20 -69.37 -73.28
N ILE A 33 59.92 -69.30 -71.97
CA ILE A 33 60.92 -69.49 -70.90
C ILE A 33 61.24 -70.97 -70.66
N GLY A 34 60.32 -71.88 -70.99
CA GLY A 34 60.46 -73.31 -70.75
C GLY A 34 60.15 -73.73 -69.31
N GLU A 35 59.24 -73.02 -68.64
CA GLU A 35 58.87 -73.27 -67.25
C GLU A 35 58.25 -74.67 -67.08
N ASN A 36 58.39 -75.29 -65.91
CA ASN A 36 57.80 -76.61 -65.67
C ASN A 36 56.34 -76.50 -65.22
N ASP A 37 55.52 -77.52 -65.53
CA ASP A 37 54.09 -77.50 -65.24
C ASP A 37 53.78 -77.35 -63.73
N GLY A 38 54.64 -77.86 -62.85
CA GLY A 38 54.48 -77.69 -61.40
C GLY A 38 54.71 -76.25 -60.90
N GLU A 39 55.62 -75.50 -61.54
CA GLU A 39 55.85 -74.08 -61.27
C GLU A 39 54.74 -73.20 -61.86
N ARG A 40 54.25 -73.53 -63.07
CA ARG A 40 53.06 -72.91 -63.66
C ARG A 40 51.84 -73.06 -62.76
N ASP A 41 51.54 -74.29 -62.32
CA ASP A 41 50.43 -74.58 -61.39
C ASP A 41 50.57 -73.82 -60.07
N LYS A 42 51.79 -73.72 -59.53
CA LYS A 42 52.07 -72.97 -58.30
C LYS A 42 51.77 -71.47 -58.45
N ILE A 43 52.19 -70.86 -59.56
CA ILE A 43 51.94 -69.43 -59.82
C ILE A 43 50.44 -69.19 -60.10
N LEU A 44 49.77 -70.08 -60.84
CA LEU A 44 48.31 -70.01 -61.06
C LEU A 44 47.54 -70.11 -59.74
N LEU A 45 47.87 -71.08 -58.89
CA LEU A 45 47.26 -71.24 -57.57
C LEU A 45 47.49 -70.01 -56.67
N GLN A 46 48.67 -69.39 -56.75
CA GLN A 46 48.96 -68.16 -56.03
C GLN A 46 48.09 -67.00 -56.53
N LEU A 47 47.95 -66.83 -57.85
CA LEU A 47 47.11 -65.80 -58.45
C LEU A 47 45.62 -66.00 -58.09
N GLU A 48 45.13 -67.24 -58.12
CA GLU A 48 43.78 -67.59 -57.69
C GLU A 48 43.57 -67.25 -56.21
N GLN A 49 44.53 -67.56 -55.34
CA GLN A 49 44.46 -67.26 -53.92
C GLN A 49 44.46 -65.74 -53.66
N GLU A 50 45.32 -64.98 -54.34
CA GLU A 50 45.36 -63.51 -54.24
C GLU A 50 44.05 -62.87 -54.72
N CYS A 51 43.49 -63.35 -55.84
CA CYS A 51 42.18 -62.93 -56.32
C CYS A 51 41.07 -63.23 -55.30
N LEU A 52 41.05 -64.46 -54.77
CA LEU A 52 40.10 -64.87 -53.73
C LEU A 52 40.21 -63.99 -52.48
N ASP A 53 41.42 -63.62 -52.06
CA ASP A 53 41.63 -62.77 -50.90
C ASP A 53 41.17 -61.32 -51.13
N ILE A 54 41.33 -60.79 -52.35
CA ILE A 54 40.73 -59.50 -52.75
C ILE A 54 39.20 -59.58 -52.69
N TYR A 55 38.59 -60.62 -53.26
CA TYR A 55 37.14 -60.82 -53.20
C TYR A 55 36.64 -60.97 -51.77
N ARG A 56 37.28 -61.80 -50.94
CA ARG A 56 36.96 -61.97 -49.51
C ARG A 56 37.04 -60.64 -48.77
N ARG A 57 38.09 -59.85 -49.00
CA ARG A 57 38.26 -58.51 -48.42
C ARG A 57 37.14 -57.57 -48.84
N LYS A 58 36.79 -57.53 -50.13
CA LYS A 58 35.71 -56.66 -50.64
C LYS A 58 34.34 -57.07 -50.10
N VAL A 59 34.07 -58.37 -49.98
CA VAL A 59 32.85 -58.90 -49.37
C VAL A 59 32.81 -58.57 -47.87
N LYS A 60 33.90 -58.76 -47.13
CA LYS A 60 34.00 -58.39 -45.70
C LYS A 60 33.74 -56.91 -45.48
N ASN A 61 34.38 -56.04 -46.28
CA ASN A 61 34.19 -54.60 -46.19
C ASN A 61 32.75 -54.18 -46.52
N THR A 62 32.15 -54.77 -47.57
CA THR A 62 30.74 -54.50 -47.93
C THR A 62 29.77 -55.02 -46.86
N ARG A 63 30.04 -56.18 -46.25
CA ARG A 63 29.25 -56.70 -45.12
C ARG A 63 29.32 -55.77 -43.91
N LYS A 64 30.52 -55.27 -43.58
CA LYS A 64 30.70 -54.27 -42.51
C LYS A 64 29.91 -53.00 -42.81
N TYR A 65 30.08 -52.43 -44.00
CA TYR A 65 29.34 -51.24 -44.43
C TYR A 65 27.81 -51.44 -44.39
N LYS A 66 27.32 -52.62 -44.78
CA LYS A 66 25.90 -52.98 -44.65
C LYS A 66 25.45 -53.00 -43.19
N ALA A 67 26.25 -53.57 -42.28
CA ALA A 67 25.95 -53.57 -40.85
C ALA A 67 25.94 -52.15 -40.27
N ASP A 68 26.91 -51.32 -40.65
CA ASP A 68 26.98 -49.91 -40.26
C ASP A 68 25.73 -49.13 -40.72
N LEU A 69 25.24 -49.36 -41.94
CA LEU A 69 23.99 -48.77 -42.44
C LEU A 69 22.76 -49.28 -41.67
N HIS A 70 22.72 -50.54 -41.27
CA HIS A 70 21.64 -51.08 -40.43
C HIS A 70 21.66 -50.43 -39.04
N GLN A 71 22.83 -50.24 -38.45
CA GLN A 71 22.99 -49.59 -37.14
C GLN A 71 22.52 -48.13 -37.21
N LEU A 72 23.01 -47.35 -38.18
CA LEU A 72 22.57 -45.96 -38.39
C LEU A 72 21.06 -45.84 -38.55
N LEU A 73 20.44 -46.77 -39.28
CA LEU A 73 18.99 -46.79 -39.46
C LEU A 73 18.25 -47.16 -38.16
N ALA A 74 18.79 -48.07 -37.35
CA ALA A 74 18.21 -48.43 -36.05
C ALA A 74 18.32 -47.26 -35.05
N ASP A 75 19.47 -46.60 -35.00
CA ASP A 75 19.72 -45.44 -34.12
C ASP A 75 18.79 -44.27 -34.49
N ALA A 76 18.67 -43.95 -35.79
CA ALA A 76 17.76 -42.90 -36.25
C ALA A 76 16.28 -43.22 -35.93
N LYS A 77 15.86 -44.49 -36.05
CA LYS A 77 14.50 -44.90 -35.68
C LYS A 77 14.25 -44.82 -34.17
N ALA A 78 15.24 -45.18 -33.36
CA ALA A 78 15.16 -45.05 -31.91
C ALA A 78 15.09 -43.58 -31.49
N GLU A 79 15.88 -42.71 -32.12
CA GLU A 79 15.82 -41.27 -31.88
C GLU A 79 14.46 -40.68 -32.26
N ILE A 80 13.90 -41.05 -33.43
CA ILE A 80 12.55 -40.65 -33.82
C ILE A 80 11.52 -41.12 -32.78
N ALA A 81 11.59 -42.37 -32.31
CA ALA A 81 10.66 -42.86 -31.30
C ALA A 81 10.73 -42.04 -30.00
N ASN A 82 11.94 -41.69 -29.56
CA ASN A 82 12.16 -40.85 -28.37
C ASN A 82 11.61 -39.43 -28.58
N LEU A 83 11.89 -38.81 -29.73
CA LEU A 83 11.41 -37.47 -30.07
C LEU A 83 9.88 -37.43 -30.19
N VAL A 84 9.29 -38.42 -30.85
CA VAL A 84 7.83 -38.55 -30.97
C VAL A 84 7.18 -38.74 -29.61
N SER A 85 7.77 -39.55 -28.73
CA SER A 85 7.30 -39.71 -27.35
C SER A 85 7.39 -38.40 -26.56
N ALA A 86 8.53 -37.72 -26.61
CA ALA A 86 8.74 -36.46 -25.88
C ALA A 86 7.83 -35.33 -26.39
N LEU A 87 7.58 -35.28 -27.70
CA LEU A 87 6.68 -34.30 -28.31
C LEU A 87 5.20 -34.74 -28.23
N GLY A 88 4.90 -35.99 -27.85
CA GLY A 88 3.56 -36.57 -27.92
C GLY A 88 2.94 -36.50 -29.32
N GLU A 89 3.76 -36.65 -30.36
CA GLU A 89 3.28 -36.72 -31.75
C GLU A 89 2.80 -38.14 -32.08
N ASN A 90 1.99 -38.28 -33.13
CA ASN A 90 1.50 -39.58 -33.55
C ASN A 90 2.58 -40.35 -34.32
N ALA A 91 3.06 -41.46 -33.75
CA ALA A 91 4.04 -42.36 -34.37
C ALA A 91 3.60 -42.90 -35.75
N SER A 92 2.29 -42.90 -36.04
CA SER A 92 1.73 -43.36 -37.32
C SER A 92 2.08 -42.49 -38.53
N LEU A 93 2.59 -41.27 -38.33
CA LEU A 93 3.06 -40.41 -39.42
C LEU A 93 4.34 -40.94 -40.06
N PHE A 94 5.02 -41.90 -39.42
CA PHE A 94 6.28 -42.43 -39.89
C PHE A 94 6.23 -43.93 -40.19
N SER A 95 6.02 -44.26 -41.48
CA SER A 95 6.23 -45.60 -42.00
C SER A 95 7.49 -45.59 -42.89
N PRO A 96 8.61 -46.15 -42.43
CA PRO A 96 9.78 -46.33 -43.28
C PRO A 96 9.39 -47.26 -44.43
N GLY A 97 9.37 -46.75 -45.65
CA GLY A 97 9.06 -47.56 -46.84
C GLY A 97 9.98 -48.78 -46.94
N LYS A 98 9.46 -49.90 -47.46
CA LYS A 98 10.25 -51.10 -47.73
C LYS A 98 11.10 -50.84 -48.98
N GLY A 99 12.39 -50.53 -48.80
CA GLY A 99 13.31 -50.23 -49.90
C GLY A 99 14.79 -50.49 -49.58
N PRO A 100 15.73 -50.14 -50.47
CA PRO A 100 17.16 -50.24 -50.22
C PRO A 100 17.59 -49.42 -48.99
N LEU A 101 18.57 -49.92 -48.23
CA LEU A 101 19.07 -49.27 -46.98
C LEU A 101 19.40 -47.79 -47.16
N LYS A 102 20.11 -47.42 -48.24
CA LYS A 102 20.46 -46.03 -48.52
C LYS A 102 19.23 -45.14 -48.73
N GLN A 103 18.24 -45.65 -49.45
CA GLN A 103 16.99 -44.92 -49.70
C GLN A 103 16.16 -44.76 -48.42
N GLN A 104 16.12 -45.79 -47.57
CA GLN A 104 15.48 -45.70 -46.26
C GLN A 104 16.14 -44.62 -45.39
N ILE A 105 17.48 -44.58 -45.33
CA ILE A 105 18.21 -43.55 -44.57
C ILE A 105 17.94 -42.15 -45.12
N SER A 106 18.01 -41.97 -46.45
CA SER A 106 17.69 -40.68 -47.09
C SER A 106 16.26 -40.21 -46.83
N ALA A 107 15.31 -41.12 -46.64
CA ALA A 107 13.93 -40.78 -46.28
C ALA A 107 13.76 -40.48 -44.77
N VAL A 108 14.59 -41.07 -43.90
CA VAL A 108 14.53 -40.91 -42.44
C VAL A 108 15.13 -39.57 -42.00
N ASN A 109 16.27 -39.17 -42.57
CA ASN A 109 16.98 -37.94 -42.20
C ASN A 109 16.12 -36.66 -42.17
N PRO A 110 15.34 -36.32 -43.24
CA PRO A 110 14.58 -35.07 -43.22
C PRO A 110 13.53 -35.01 -42.12
N VAL A 111 12.93 -36.13 -41.74
CA VAL A 111 11.94 -36.16 -40.64
C VAL A 111 12.61 -36.10 -39.28
N LEU A 112 13.80 -36.71 -39.15
CA LEU A 112 14.59 -36.54 -37.94
C LEU A 112 14.98 -35.07 -37.74
N ASP A 113 15.40 -34.39 -38.80
CA ASP A 113 15.73 -32.96 -38.77
C ASP A 113 14.51 -32.09 -38.43
N GLU A 114 13.33 -32.40 -38.99
CA GLU A 114 12.07 -31.72 -38.65
C GLU A 114 11.70 -31.89 -37.16
N LEU A 115 11.79 -33.12 -36.63
CA LEU A 115 11.47 -33.40 -35.22
C LEU A 115 12.47 -32.73 -34.27
N ARG A 116 13.75 -32.67 -34.64
CA ARG A 116 14.77 -31.93 -33.87
C ARG A 116 14.49 -30.44 -33.83
N LEU A 117 14.11 -29.85 -34.96
CA LEU A 117 13.73 -28.43 -35.04
C LEU A 117 12.50 -28.15 -34.16
N LYS A 118 11.46 -28.99 -34.27
CA LYS A 118 10.26 -28.90 -33.41
C LYS A 118 10.60 -29.03 -31.93
N LYS A 119 11.50 -29.93 -31.54
CA LYS A 119 11.99 -30.04 -30.16
C LYS A 119 12.60 -28.72 -29.70
N GLN A 120 13.48 -28.12 -30.51
CA GLN A 120 14.13 -26.86 -30.18
C GLN A 120 13.12 -25.71 -30.02
N GLU A 121 12.15 -25.59 -30.93
CA GLU A 121 11.09 -24.59 -30.84
C GLU A 121 10.23 -24.76 -29.59
N ARG A 122 9.85 -26.01 -29.26
CA ARG A 122 9.08 -26.28 -28.04
C ARG A 122 9.88 -25.98 -26.78
N MET A 123 11.13 -26.42 -26.70
CA MET A 123 12.00 -26.11 -25.55
C MET A 123 12.09 -24.60 -25.32
N LYS A 124 12.27 -23.81 -26.39
CA LYS A 124 12.24 -22.34 -26.31
C LYS A 124 10.91 -21.83 -25.75
N GLY A 125 9.78 -22.35 -26.23
CA GLY A 125 8.46 -21.97 -25.73
C GLY A 125 8.22 -22.33 -24.25
N PHE A 126 8.71 -23.49 -23.79
CA PHE A 126 8.68 -23.89 -22.38
C PHE A 126 9.53 -22.94 -21.54
N TYR A 127 10.77 -22.69 -21.96
CA TYR A 127 11.70 -21.77 -21.30
C TYR A 127 11.08 -20.39 -21.09
N GLU A 128 10.55 -19.80 -22.16
CA GLU A 128 9.92 -18.48 -22.12
C GLU A 128 8.71 -18.44 -21.19
N THR A 129 7.90 -19.51 -21.18
CA THR A 129 6.70 -19.59 -20.34
C THR A 129 7.05 -19.77 -18.87
N GLU A 130 7.96 -20.68 -18.54
CA GLU A 130 8.40 -20.94 -17.17
C GLU A 130 9.20 -19.77 -16.59
N SER A 131 10.05 -19.12 -17.39
CA SER A 131 10.77 -17.91 -16.96
C SER A 131 9.80 -16.77 -16.61
N GLN A 132 8.72 -16.60 -17.39
CA GLN A 132 7.68 -15.62 -17.07
C GLN A 132 6.89 -15.99 -15.80
N ILE A 133 6.52 -17.27 -15.64
CA ILE A 133 5.86 -17.76 -14.43
C ILE A 133 6.74 -17.49 -13.21
N ALA A 134 8.00 -17.90 -13.25
CA ALA A 134 8.96 -17.70 -12.16
C ALA A 134 9.11 -16.21 -11.80
N ARG A 135 9.23 -15.33 -12.81
CA ARG A 135 9.31 -13.88 -12.60
C ARG A 135 8.07 -13.34 -11.86
N ILE A 136 6.86 -13.69 -12.30
CA ILE A 136 5.63 -13.24 -11.64
C ILE A 136 5.53 -13.81 -10.23
N CYS A 137 5.91 -15.08 -10.02
CA CYS A 137 5.93 -15.71 -8.70
C CYS A 137 6.89 -14.99 -7.74
N ILE A 138 8.09 -14.61 -8.20
CA ILE A 138 9.07 -13.86 -7.41
C ILE A 138 8.52 -12.47 -7.04
N GLU A 139 7.92 -11.75 -7.99
CA GLU A 139 7.28 -10.45 -7.74
C GLU A 139 6.14 -10.55 -6.70
N ILE A 140 5.31 -11.60 -6.79
CA ILE A 140 4.21 -11.86 -5.84
C ILE A 140 4.74 -12.26 -4.45
N ALA A 141 5.86 -12.99 -4.40
CA ALA A 141 6.50 -13.36 -3.14
C ALA A 141 7.22 -12.17 -2.49
N GLY A 142 7.70 -11.20 -3.27
CA GLY A 142 8.49 -10.07 -2.79
C GLY A 142 9.99 -10.37 -2.64
N ASN A 143 10.50 -11.38 -3.34
CA ASN A 143 11.93 -11.77 -3.29
C ASN A 143 12.75 -11.03 -4.38
N ASP A 144 12.93 -9.73 -4.25
CA ASP A 144 13.66 -8.91 -5.25
C ASP A 144 15.16 -9.26 -5.42
N ARG A 145 15.71 -10.13 -4.56
CA ARG A 145 17.16 -10.44 -4.54
C ARG A 145 17.59 -11.58 -5.48
N SER A 146 16.68 -12.21 -6.24
CA SER A 146 16.99 -13.45 -6.98
C SER A 146 16.52 -13.48 -8.43
N ILE A 147 16.32 -12.32 -9.08
CA ILE A 147 15.80 -12.27 -10.45
C ILE A 147 16.79 -12.88 -11.47
N ASP A 148 18.08 -12.92 -11.15
CA ASP A 148 19.14 -13.31 -12.09
C ASP A 148 19.58 -14.78 -12.03
N SER A 149 19.02 -15.64 -11.16
CA SER A 149 19.59 -16.98 -10.92
C SER A 149 18.64 -18.18 -11.05
N ALA A 150 17.36 -18.00 -11.37
CA ALA A 150 16.42 -19.11 -11.52
C ALA A 150 16.28 -19.47 -13.00
N ASP A 151 17.28 -20.18 -13.54
CA ASP A 151 17.12 -20.81 -14.86
C ASP A 151 16.11 -21.96 -14.71
N PRO A 152 14.97 -21.93 -15.41
CA PRO A 152 13.94 -22.95 -15.26
C PRO A 152 14.45 -24.31 -15.74
N GLU A 153 14.35 -25.33 -14.88
CA GLU A 153 14.71 -26.71 -15.22
C GLU A 153 13.57 -27.33 -16.04
N ILE A 154 13.72 -27.34 -17.37
CA ILE A 154 12.73 -27.88 -18.29
C ILE A 154 12.86 -29.41 -18.35
N ASP A 155 11.76 -30.11 -18.10
CA ASP A 155 11.72 -31.56 -18.34
C ASP A 155 11.75 -31.86 -19.85
N GLU A 156 12.93 -32.25 -20.34
CA GLU A 156 13.11 -32.63 -21.75
C GLU A 156 12.32 -33.88 -22.17
N ARG A 157 11.74 -34.63 -21.22
CA ARG A 157 11.00 -35.87 -21.48
C ARG A 157 9.53 -35.62 -21.84
N ASP A 158 8.96 -34.48 -21.46
CA ASP A 158 7.58 -34.10 -21.75
C ASP A 158 7.49 -32.67 -22.31
N LEU A 159 7.64 -32.57 -23.63
CA LEU A 159 7.48 -31.35 -24.41
C LEU A 159 6.13 -31.34 -25.16
N THR A 160 5.10 -31.98 -24.60
CA THR A 160 3.80 -32.11 -25.25
C THR A 160 3.07 -30.76 -25.37
N VAL A 161 2.27 -30.61 -26.44
CA VAL A 161 1.46 -29.39 -26.65
C VAL A 161 0.44 -29.19 -25.52
N LYS A 162 -0.08 -30.29 -24.97
CA LYS A 162 -0.99 -30.27 -23.82
C LYS A 162 -0.32 -29.63 -22.60
N ARG A 163 0.87 -30.10 -22.23
CA ARG A 163 1.63 -29.57 -21.09
C ARG A 163 1.98 -28.10 -21.27
N LEU A 164 2.44 -27.71 -22.47
CA LEU A 164 2.68 -26.30 -22.78
C LEU A 164 1.40 -25.46 -22.68
N GLY A 165 0.25 -26.01 -23.09
CA GLY A 165 -1.06 -25.38 -22.95
C GLY A 165 -1.45 -25.15 -21.49
N GLU A 166 -1.22 -26.14 -20.62
CA GLU A 166 -1.44 -26.03 -19.17
C GLU A 166 -0.58 -24.92 -18.56
N LEU A 167 0.73 -24.88 -18.87
CA LEU A 167 1.63 -23.83 -18.40
C LEU A 167 1.22 -22.45 -18.90
N LYS A 168 0.79 -22.33 -20.17
CA LYS A 168 0.27 -21.06 -20.70
C LYS A 168 -1.03 -20.63 -20.02
N SER A 169 -1.91 -21.57 -19.66
CA SER A 169 -3.12 -21.28 -18.87
C SER A 169 -2.74 -20.76 -17.48
N HIS A 170 -1.81 -21.43 -16.81
CA HIS A 170 -1.32 -21.00 -15.51
C HIS A 170 -0.64 -19.62 -15.55
N LEU A 171 0.17 -19.36 -16.59
CA LEU A 171 0.76 -18.04 -16.82
C LEU A 171 -0.33 -16.96 -16.97
N LYS A 172 -1.41 -17.24 -17.70
CA LYS A 172 -2.53 -16.31 -17.86
C LYS A 172 -3.25 -16.05 -16.53
N GLU A 173 -3.45 -17.07 -15.71
CA GLU A 173 -4.03 -16.92 -14.37
C GLU A 173 -3.14 -16.03 -13.48
N LEU A 174 -1.82 -16.24 -13.51
CA LEU A 174 -0.86 -15.42 -12.76
C LEU A 174 -0.80 -13.97 -13.27
N GLN A 175 -0.90 -13.75 -14.58
CA GLN A 175 -0.99 -12.40 -15.15
C GLN A 175 -2.26 -11.67 -14.70
N ASN A 176 -3.41 -12.37 -14.66
CA ASN A 176 -4.65 -11.84 -14.14
C ASN A 176 -4.54 -11.50 -12.65
N GLU A 177 -3.98 -12.40 -11.84
CA GLU A 177 -3.73 -12.16 -10.41
C GLU A 177 -2.81 -10.95 -10.19
N LYS A 178 -1.72 -10.82 -10.96
CA LYS A 178 -0.83 -9.65 -10.95
C LYS A 178 -1.60 -8.35 -11.21
N SER A 179 -2.47 -8.33 -12.24
CA SER A 179 -3.30 -7.16 -12.55
C SER A 179 -4.26 -6.80 -11.42
N LEU A 180 -4.89 -7.81 -10.79
CA LEU A 180 -5.83 -7.62 -9.69
C LEU A 180 -5.12 -7.07 -8.46
N ARG A 181 -3.93 -7.59 -8.14
CA ARG A 181 -3.09 -7.09 -7.06
C ARG A 181 -2.67 -5.65 -7.29
N LEU A 182 -2.24 -5.30 -8.51
CA LEU A 182 -1.89 -3.93 -8.84
C LEU A 182 -3.08 -2.97 -8.68
N GLN A 183 -4.28 -3.40 -9.08
CA GLN A 183 -5.51 -2.64 -8.85
C GLN A 183 -5.77 -2.43 -7.35
N LYS A 184 -5.63 -3.48 -6.53
CA LYS A 184 -5.77 -3.40 -5.07
C LYS A 184 -4.73 -2.47 -4.42
N VAL A 185 -3.48 -2.51 -4.87
CA VAL A 185 -2.44 -1.59 -4.41
C VAL A 185 -2.83 -0.15 -4.74
N ASN A 186 -3.24 0.12 -5.98
CA ASN A 186 -3.64 1.47 -6.40
C ASN A 186 -4.89 1.98 -5.65
N SER A 187 -5.89 1.13 -5.41
CA SER A 187 -7.05 1.51 -4.59
C SER A 187 -6.65 1.79 -3.15
N SER A 188 -5.77 0.97 -2.58
CA SER A 188 -5.25 1.16 -1.22
C SER A 188 -4.51 2.49 -1.08
N ILE A 189 -3.64 2.83 -2.04
CA ILE A 189 -2.92 4.11 -2.07
C ILE A 189 -3.92 5.28 -2.15
N LYS A 190 -4.97 5.17 -2.97
CA LYS A 190 -6.02 6.19 -3.07
C LYS A 190 -6.73 6.38 -1.73
N THR A 191 -7.10 5.30 -1.06
CA THR A 191 -7.74 5.34 0.27
C THR A 191 -6.81 5.97 1.31
N ILE A 192 -5.52 5.61 1.33
CA ILE A 192 -4.53 6.24 2.22
C ILE A 192 -4.43 7.73 1.94
N HIS A 193 -4.40 8.16 0.67
CA HIS A 193 -4.40 9.58 0.31
C HIS A 193 -5.65 10.31 0.81
N GLU A 194 -6.83 9.76 0.59
CA GLU A 194 -8.10 10.33 1.07
C GLU A 194 -8.11 10.47 2.60
N LEU A 195 -7.67 9.45 3.34
CA LEU A 195 -7.54 9.49 4.80
C LEU A 195 -6.50 10.52 5.26
N SER A 196 -5.36 10.60 4.57
CA SER A 196 -4.27 11.54 4.86
C SER A 196 -4.73 12.98 4.68
N VAL A 197 -5.52 13.26 3.63
CA VAL A 197 -6.08 14.57 3.32
C VAL A 197 -7.07 15.05 4.39
N VAL A 198 -7.90 14.16 4.92
CA VAL A 198 -8.90 14.50 5.95
C VAL A 198 -8.24 14.77 7.32
N MET A 199 -7.21 13.99 7.67
CA MET A 199 -6.51 14.07 8.96
C MET A 199 -5.24 14.97 8.93
N SER A 200 -4.91 15.54 7.78
CA SER A 200 -3.66 16.27 7.50
C SER A 200 -2.40 15.50 7.89
N ILE A 201 -2.36 14.20 7.59
CA ILE A 201 -1.19 13.34 7.80
C ILE A 201 -0.30 13.38 6.56
N ASP A 202 1.02 13.26 6.75
CA ASP A 202 1.96 13.16 5.65
C ASP A 202 1.76 11.84 4.87
N PHE A 203 1.13 11.96 3.71
CA PHE A 203 0.89 10.86 2.79
C PHE A 203 2.18 10.16 2.34
N PHE A 204 3.22 10.92 1.99
CA PHE A 204 4.46 10.35 1.44
C PHE A 204 5.20 9.57 2.50
N LYS A 205 5.28 10.09 3.73
CA LYS A 205 5.83 9.36 4.87
C LYS A 205 5.08 8.05 5.10
N THR A 206 3.75 8.13 5.16
CA THR A 206 2.88 6.95 5.42
C THR A 206 3.03 5.87 4.36
N VAL A 207 3.11 6.23 3.08
CA VAL A 207 3.30 5.28 1.97
C VAL A 207 4.72 4.74 1.92
N ASN A 208 5.74 5.56 2.19
CA ASN A 208 7.14 5.12 2.26
C ASN A 208 7.37 4.10 3.38
N ASP A 209 6.72 4.29 4.54
CA ASP A 209 6.80 3.36 5.65
C ASP A 209 6.27 1.97 5.25
N VAL A 210 5.28 1.90 4.35
CA VAL A 210 4.75 0.65 3.79
C VAL A 210 5.67 0.04 2.74
N HIS A 211 6.10 0.81 1.74
CA HIS A 211 7.16 0.38 0.84
C HIS A 211 7.66 1.57 0.01
N PRO A 212 8.99 1.81 -0.10
CA PRO A 212 9.53 2.96 -0.84
C PRO A 212 9.11 3.02 -2.31
N SER A 213 8.85 1.89 -2.95
CA SER A 213 8.46 1.85 -4.36
C SER A 213 7.03 2.33 -4.65
N LEU A 214 6.21 2.57 -3.62
CA LEU A 214 4.83 3.01 -3.77
C LEU A 214 4.69 4.54 -3.91
N SER A 215 5.67 5.30 -3.44
CA SER A 215 5.65 6.77 -3.41
C SER A 215 6.11 7.42 -4.71
N ASP A 216 6.84 6.71 -5.57
CA ASP A 216 7.42 7.25 -6.79
C ASP A 216 6.44 7.11 -7.98
N PRO A 217 5.79 8.19 -8.44
CA PRO A 217 4.89 8.14 -9.59
C PRO A 217 5.62 7.84 -10.90
N SER A 218 6.94 8.08 -10.98
CA SER A 218 7.74 7.81 -12.18
C SER A 218 8.01 6.31 -12.39
N LYS A 219 7.84 5.49 -11.35
CA LYS A 219 8.07 4.04 -11.38
C LYS A 219 6.79 3.23 -11.20
N ALA A 220 5.73 3.60 -11.93
CA ALA A 220 4.45 2.90 -11.88
C ALA A 220 4.56 1.37 -12.17
N GLN A 221 5.59 0.93 -12.90
CA GLN A 221 5.86 -0.48 -13.20
C GLN A 221 6.64 -1.23 -12.10
N SER A 222 7.20 -0.56 -11.10
CA SER A 222 7.96 -1.19 -10.00
C SER A 222 7.26 -1.11 -8.65
N LYS A 223 5.94 -0.87 -8.64
CA LYS A 223 5.15 -0.93 -7.40
C LYS A 223 5.19 -2.37 -6.89
N SER A 224 5.58 -2.53 -5.63
CA SER A 224 5.56 -3.85 -5.00
C SER A 224 4.12 -4.37 -4.92
N ILE A 225 3.89 -5.59 -5.41
CA ILE A 225 2.60 -6.30 -5.37
C ILE A 225 2.66 -7.52 -4.43
N SER A 226 3.70 -7.58 -3.60
CA SER A 226 3.95 -8.72 -2.73
C SER A 226 2.85 -8.92 -1.69
N ASN A 227 2.73 -10.15 -1.19
CA ASN A 227 1.81 -10.46 -0.09
C ASN A 227 2.06 -9.58 1.14
N ASP A 228 3.34 -9.35 1.48
CA ASP A 228 3.73 -8.49 2.59
C ASP A 228 3.29 -7.05 2.37
N THR A 229 3.58 -6.47 1.20
CA THR A 229 3.18 -5.09 0.88
C THR A 229 1.66 -4.91 0.94
N LEU A 230 0.88 -5.86 0.42
CA LEU A 230 -0.59 -5.82 0.52
C LEU A 230 -1.10 -5.92 1.97
N ALA A 231 -0.48 -6.78 2.79
CA ALA A 231 -0.83 -6.92 4.20
C ALA A 231 -0.51 -5.63 4.98
N ARG A 232 0.67 -5.04 4.73
CA ARG A 232 1.10 -3.78 5.34
C ARG A 232 0.18 -2.62 4.91
N LEU A 233 -0.16 -2.50 3.62
CA LEU A 233 -1.16 -1.53 3.13
C LEU A 233 -2.50 -1.67 3.86
N THR A 234 -2.99 -2.90 4.00
CA THR A 234 -4.27 -3.18 4.68
C THR A 234 -4.21 -2.79 6.15
N SER A 235 -3.11 -3.12 6.84
CA SER A 235 -2.88 -2.76 8.24
C SER A 235 -2.80 -1.24 8.43
N THR A 236 -2.09 -0.53 7.55
CA THR A 236 -1.99 0.93 7.58
C THR A 236 -3.35 1.59 7.35
N ILE A 237 -4.14 1.11 6.37
CA ILE A 237 -5.51 1.61 6.15
C ILE A 237 -6.37 1.42 7.39
N HIS A 238 -6.32 0.23 8.01
CA HIS A 238 -7.08 -0.05 9.21
C HIS A 238 -6.68 0.88 10.37
N SER A 239 -5.37 1.08 10.59
CA SER A 239 -4.86 2.01 11.60
C SER A 239 -5.33 3.44 11.36
N LEU A 240 -5.27 3.92 10.11
CA LEU A 240 -5.71 5.27 9.74
C LEU A 240 -7.24 5.43 9.88
N GLN A 241 -8.02 4.40 9.58
CA GLN A 241 -9.47 4.41 9.80
C GLN A 241 -9.80 4.46 11.29
N GLN A 242 -9.08 3.71 12.12
CA GLN A 242 -9.23 3.75 13.57
C GLN A 242 -8.84 5.11 14.13
N GLU A 243 -7.73 5.70 13.66
CA GLU A 243 -7.31 7.04 14.07
C GLU A 243 -8.34 8.10 13.65
N LYS A 244 -8.89 8.00 12.43
CA LYS A 244 -9.98 8.86 11.95
C LYS A 244 -11.19 8.81 12.88
N GLN A 245 -11.59 7.59 13.29
CA GLN A 245 -12.67 7.37 14.24
C GLN A 245 -12.39 8.06 15.57
N GLN A 246 -11.21 7.81 16.15
CA GLN A 246 -10.82 8.35 17.44
C GLN A 246 -10.77 9.88 17.44
N ARG A 247 -10.20 10.49 16.40
CA ARG A 247 -10.13 11.95 16.25
C ARG A 247 -11.52 12.57 16.11
N LEU A 248 -12.42 11.92 15.37
CA LEU A 248 -13.80 12.37 15.26
C LEU A 248 -14.53 12.30 16.60
N GLU A 249 -14.44 11.18 17.31
CA GLU A 249 -15.08 11.02 18.63
C GLU A 249 -14.58 12.06 19.64
N ASN A 250 -13.27 12.36 19.64
CA ASN A 250 -12.70 13.41 20.49
C ASN A 250 -13.31 14.78 20.15
N LEU A 251 -13.30 15.17 18.86
CA LEU A 251 -13.89 16.45 18.42
C LEU A 251 -15.40 16.54 18.69
N GLN A 252 -16.14 15.44 18.59
CA GLN A 252 -17.56 15.41 18.95
C GLN A 252 -17.76 15.65 20.44
N GLY A 253 -16.91 15.05 21.29
CA GLY A 253 -16.91 15.30 22.74
C GLY A 253 -16.60 16.74 23.09
N LEU A 254 -15.53 17.28 22.51
CA LEU A 254 -15.12 18.68 22.70
C LEU A 254 -16.18 19.65 22.16
N GLY A 255 -16.75 19.39 20.99
CA GLY A 255 -17.82 20.19 20.41
C GLY A 255 -19.06 20.26 21.30
N ARG A 256 -19.48 19.15 21.92
CA ARG A 256 -20.57 19.15 22.91
C ARG A 256 -20.22 20.01 24.12
N LYS A 257 -19.01 19.87 24.66
CA LYS A 257 -18.53 20.68 25.79
C LYS A 257 -18.50 22.18 25.45
N LEU A 258 -18.10 22.55 24.23
CA LEU A 258 -18.11 23.94 23.77
C LEU A 258 -19.53 24.50 23.71
N ILE A 259 -20.49 23.75 23.17
CA ILE A 259 -21.91 24.16 23.14
C ILE A 259 -22.43 24.36 24.56
N GLU A 260 -22.20 23.41 25.47
CA GLU A 260 -22.60 23.53 26.87
C GLU A 260 -22.00 24.78 27.54
N LEU A 261 -20.72 25.08 27.29
CA LEU A 261 -20.05 26.26 27.83
C LEU A 261 -20.58 27.57 27.23
N TRP A 262 -20.87 27.60 25.92
CA TRP A 262 -21.44 28.79 25.28
C TRP A 262 -22.87 29.06 25.72
N ASP A 263 -23.69 28.01 25.84
CA ASP A 263 -25.07 28.12 26.29
C ASP A 263 -25.11 28.53 27.77
N LEU A 264 -24.22 28.00 28.61
CA LEU A 264 -24.13 28.40 30.01
C LEU A 264 -23.67 29.85 30.21
N MET A 265 -22.84 30.38 29.32
CA MET A 265 -22.33 31.75 29.40
C MET A 265 -23.13 32.75 28.56
N ASP A 266 -24.24 32.33 27.94
CA ASP A 266 -25.02 33.11 26.98
C ASP A 266 -24.13 33.79 25.91
N THR A 267 -23.12 33.05 25.42
CA THR A 267 -22.13 33.60 24.49
C THR A 267 -22.75 33.85 23.12
N PRO A 268 -22.74 35.08 22.61
CA PRO A 268 -23.38 35.43 21.34
C PRO A 268 -22.61 34.80 20.15
N ALA A 269 -23.29 34.56 19.05
CA ALA A 269 -22.79 33.73 17.94
C ALA A 269 -21.53 34.29 17.25
N ASP A 270 -21.33 35.60 17.30
CA ASP A 270 -20.16 36.32 16.79
C ASP A 270 -18.89 36.09 17.61
N GLU A 271 -19.02 35.74 18.89
CA GLU A 271 -17.90 35.44 19.78
C GLU A 271 -17.52 33.94 19.80
N ARG A 272 -18.35 33.08 19.17
CA ARG A 272 -18.13 31.62 19.11
C ARG A 272 -17.01 31.28 18.14
N ARG A 273 -15.80 31.10 18.67
CA ARG A 273 -14.64 30.59 17.93
C ARG A 273 -14.82 29.09 17.66
N LEU A 274 -14.34 28.62 16.51
CA LEU A 274 -14.40 27.19 16.14
C LEU A 274 -15.82 26.63 15.97
N ASP A 275 -16.81 27.46 15.60
CA ASP A 275 -18.17 26.99 15.31
C ASP A 275 -18.21 25.90 14.21
N HIS A 276 -17.23 25.88 13.30
CA HIS A 276 -17.12 24.81 12.30
C HIS A 276 -16.94 23.39 12.91
N VAL A 277 -16.56 23.25 14.19
CA VAL A 277 -16.50 21.97 14.91
C VAL A 277 -17.89 21.51 15.35
N THR A 278 -18.85 22.42 15.58
CA THR A 278 -20.23 22.05 15.93
C THR A 278 -20.89 21.24 14.81
N THR A 279 -20.54 21.56 13.56
CA THR A 279 -21.01 20.80 12.38
C THR A 279 -20.52 19.35 12.34
N LEU A 280 -19.44 19.02 13.05
CA LEU A 280 -18.88 17.65 13.12
C LEU A 280 -19.57 16.78 14.18
N ILE A 281 -20.32 17.38 15.11
CA ILE A 281 -20.99 16.66 16.22
C ILE A 281 -21.96 15.60 15.69
N SER A 282 -22.69 15.93 14.63
CA SER A 282 -23.66 15.03 14.00
C SER A 282 -23.10 14.27 12.78
N ALA A 283 -21.82 14.47 12.44
CA ALA A 283 -21.21 13.84 11.28
C ALA A 283 -20.88 12.37 11.56
N SER A 284 -21.11 11.51 10.57
CA SER A 284 -20.63 10.12 10.58
C SER A 284 -19.24 10.03 9.95
N VAL A 285 -18.51 8.98 10.30
CA VAL A 285 -17.11 8.76 9.88
C VAL A 285 -16.96 8.72 8.36
N ASP A 286 -17.95 8.16 7.67
CA ASP A 286 -17.96 8.04 6.21
C ASP A 286 -18.27 9.38 5.51
N ASN A 287 -19.07 10.24 6.15
CA ASN A 287 -19.47 11.54 5.59
C ASN A 287 -18.39 12.62 5.77
N VAL A 288 -17.44 12.40 6.68
CA VAL A 288 -16.34 13.34 6.92
C VAL A 288 -15.28 13.22 5.81
N SER A 289 -15.35 14.18 4.88
CA SER A 289 -14.49 14.28 3.70
C SER A 289 -13.83 15.66 3.54
N ARG A 290 -14.14 16.62 4.43
CA ARG A 290 -13.57 17.97 4.39
C ARG A 290 -12.06 17.92 4.68
N LEU A 291 -11.26 18.57 3.84
CA LEU A 291 -9.81 18.70 3.98
C LEU A 291 -9.44 19.21 5.38
N GLY A 292 -8.52 18.52 6.05
CA GLY A 292 -7.93 18.91 7.33
C GLY A 292 -8.91 19.11 8.49
N CYS A 293 -10.17 18.68 8.38
CA CYS A 293 -11.14 18.89 9.45
C CYS A 293 -10.90 18.02 10.69
N LEU A 294 -10.11 16.94 10.56
CA LEU A 294 -9.68 16.07 11.65
C LEU A 294 -8.16 16.20 11.88
N ALA A 295 -7.58 17.33 11.53
CA ALA A 295 -6.16 17.57 11.72
C ALA A 295 -5.82 17.78 13.20
N ALA A 296 -4.60 17.42 13.60
CA ALA A 296 -4.19 17.45 15.00
C ALA A 296 -4.19 18.86 15.59
N ASP A 297 -3.88 19.87 14.77
CA ASP A 297 -3.94 21.28 15.11
C ASP A 297 -5.38 21.75 15.38
N VAL A 298 -6.38 21.26 14.65
CA VAL A 298 -7.79 21.58 14.89
C VAL A 298 -8.25 21.01 16.24
N ILE A 299 -7.84 19.77 16.54
CA ILE A 299 -8.14 19.13 17.84
C ILE A 299 -7.52 19.94 18.97
N GLU A 300 -6.22 20.24 18.88
CA GLU A 300 -5.50 21.04 19.86
C GLU A 300 -6.13 22.43 20.06
N GLN A 301 -6.48 23.13 18.98
CA GLN A 301 -7.16 24.43 19.06
C GLN A 301 -8.51 24.33 19.79
N THR A 302 -9.27 23.25 19.54
CA THR A 302 -10.58 23.02 20.18
C THR A 302 -10.42 22.73 21.67
N GLU A 303 -9.41 21.94 22.06
CA GLU A 303 -9.08 21.66 23.46
C GLU A 303 -8.68 22.94 24.20
N VAL A 304 -7.79 23.74 23.61
CA VAL A 304 -7.34 25.02 24.16
C VAL A 304 -8.51 25.99 24.34
N GLU A 305 -9.41 26.10 23.36
CA GLU A 305 -10.57 26.97 23.49
C GLU A 305 -11.56 26.48 24.57
N ALA A 306 -11.79 25.17 24.65
CA ALA A 306 -12.63 24.60 25.69
C ALA A 306 -12.06 24.87 27.09
N GLU A 307 -10.75 24.78 27.27
CA GLU A 307 -10.09 25.11 28.53
C GLU A 307 -10.14 26.61 28.83
N ARG A 308 -9.89 27.45 27.83
CA ARG A 308 -10.00 28.91 27.95
C ARG A 308 -11.40 29.34 28.40
N LEU A 309 -12.45 28.74 27.85
CA LEU A 309 -13.84 29.00 28.23
C LEU A 309 -14.15 28.51 29.65
N ASN A 310 -13.57 27.38 30.06
CA ASN A 310 -13.72 26.85 31.41
C ASN A 310 -13.10 27.80 32.45
N VAL A 311 -11.90 28.32 32.17
CA VAL A 311 -11.23 29.34 33.01
C VAL A 311 -12.05 30.64 33.04
N LEU A 312 -12.56 31.08 31.89
CA LEU A 312 -13.41 32.28 31.81
C LEU A 312 -14.70 32.11 32.62
N LYS A 313 -15.35 30.95 32.54
CA LYS A 313 -16.51 30.59 33.36
C LYS A 313 -16.19 30.70 34.85
N ALA A 314 -15.08 30.12 35.31
CA ALA A 314 -14.66 30.21 36.71
C ALA A 314 -14.39 31.65 37.15
N SER A 315 -13.75 32.46 36.30
CA SER A 315 -13.49 33.88 36.56
C SER A 315 -14.79 34.69 36.66
N LYS A 316 -15.74 34.50 35.74
CA LYS A 316 -17.05 35.17 35.79
C LYS A 316 -17.85 34.74 37.02
N MET A 317 -17.79 33.46 37.38
CA MET A 317 -18.44 32.95 38.59
C MET A 317 -17.90 33.61 39.85
N LYS A 318 -16.57 33.77 39.94
CA LYS A 318 -15.90 34.51 41.02
C LYS A 318 -16.36 35.97 41.07
N GLU A 319 -16.45 36.65 39.93
CA GLU A 319 -16.95 38.03 39.85
C GLU A 319 -18.40 38.15 40.34
N LEU A 320 -19.29 37.24 39.92
CA LEU A 320 -20.68 37.21 40.37
C LEU A 320 -20.79 37.04 41.89
N VAL A 321 -19.98 36.16 42.48
CA VAL A 321 -19.92 35.98 43.93
C VAL A 321 -19.57 37.28 44.64
N PHE A 322 -18.53 37.99 44.20
CA PHE A 322 -18.18 39.29 44.79
C PHE A 322 -19.26 40.36 44.57
N LYS A 323 -19.96 40.35 43.44
CA LYS A 323 -21.08 41.28 43.19
C LYS A 323 -22.24 41.02 44.15
N ARG A 324 -22.59 39.76 44.42
CA ARG A 324 -23.60 39.39 45.43
C ARG A 324 -23.16 39.78 46.84
N GLN A 325 -21.88 39.59 47.17
CA GLN A 325 -21.33 40.03 48.45
C GLN A 325 -21.47 41.55 48.62
N ASN A 326 -21.13 42.32 47.58
CA ASN A 326 -21.30 43.77 47.60
C ASN A 326 -22.78 44.16 47.79
N GLU A 327 -23.72 43.56 47.04
CA GLU A 327 -25.15 43.84 47.18
C GLU A 327 -25.64 43.61 48.61
N LEU A 328 -25.21 42.51 49.24
CA LEU A 328 -25.55 42.18 50.62
C LEU A 328 -25.05 43.26 51.61
N GLU A 329 -23.81 43.70 51.44
CA GLU A 329 -23.21 44.75 52.27
C GLU A 329 -23.86 46.13 52.06
N GLU A 330 -24.27 46.45 50.84
CA GLU A 330 -25.03 47.68 50.55
C GLU A 330 -26.38 47.69 51.27
N ILE A 331 -27.08 46.55 51.28
CA ILE A 331 -28.34 46.41 52.02
C ILE A 331 -28.10 46.58 53.52
N TYR A 332 -27.11 45.87 54.09
CA TYR A 332 -26.78 45.98 55.51
C TYR A 332 -26.37 47.39 55.94
N ARG A 333 -25.56 48.07 55.12
CA ARG A 333 -25.21 49.47 55.34
C ARG A 333 -26.43 50.39 55.29
N GLY A 334 -27.35 50.16 54.35
CA GLY A 334 -28.58 50.94 54.21
C GLY A 334 -29.56 50.80 55.38
N VAL A 335 -29.52 49.67 56.10
CA VAL A 335 -30.37 49.44 57.29
C VAL A 335 -29.67 49.71 58.61
N HIS A 336 -28.48 50.33 58.57
CA HIS A 336 -27.61 50.57 59.72
C HIS A 336 -27.36 49.32 60.57
N MET A 337 -27.15 48.16 59.93
CA MET A 337 -26.69 46.97 60.63
C MET A 337 -25.17 46.97 60.74
N ASP A 338 -24.68 46.78 61.97
CA ASP A 338 -23.25 46.65 62.26
C ASP A 338 -22.81 45.21 61.93
N VAL A 339 -22.20 45.04 60.77
CA VAL A 339 -21.66 43.77 60.29
C VAL A 339 -20.20 44.00 59.90
N ASP A 340 -19.30 43.13 60.38
CA ASP A 340 -17.88 43.12 60.00
C ASP A 340 -17.72 42.62 58.56
N SER A 341 -17.93 43.53 57.62
CA SER A 341 -17.86 43.29 56.17
C SER A 341 -16.46 42.86 55.73
N ASP A 342 -15.40 43.38 56.35
CA ASP A 342 -14.02 43.06 55.99
C ASP A 342 -13.66 41.62 56.38
N ALA A 343 -14.06 41.17 57.58
CA ALA A 343 -13.89 39.78 57.98
C ALA A 343 -14.68 38.82 57.07
N ALA A 344 -15.92 39.18 56.71
CA ALA A 344 -16.74 38.37 55.81
C ALA A 344 -16.12 38.23 54.41
N ARG A 345 -15.54 39.31 53.85
CA ARG A 345 -14.82 39.28 52.57
C ARG A 345 -13.58 38.39 52.62
N GLN A 346 -12.80 38.43 53.71
CA GLN A 346 -11.61 37.58 53.85
C GLN A 346 -11.97 36.09 53.95
N ILE A 347 -13.03 35.76 54.69
CA ILE A 347 -13.57 34.40 54.76
C ILE A 347 -13.99 33.94 53.36
N LEU A 348 -14.73 34.77 52.62
CA LEU A 348 -15.18 34.46 51.25
C LEU A 348 -14.01 34.23 50.29
N ILE A 349 -12.98 35.08 50.32
CA ILE A 349 -11.77 34.90 49.51
C ILE A 349 -11.11 33.55 49.81
N SER A 350 -10.93 33.23 51.11
CA SER A 350 -10.31 31.95 51.51
C SER A 350 -11.13 30.73 51.06
N LEU A 351 -12.46 30.82 51.08
CA LEU A 351 -13.35 29.76 50.59
C LEU A 351 -13.21 29.55 49.09
N ILE A 352 -13.18 30.63 48.29
CA ILE A 352 -13.01 30.55 46.83
C ILE A 352 -11.63 29.98 46.48
N GLU A 353 -10.57 30.44 47.15
CA GLU A 353 -9.20 29.99 46.88
C GLU A 353 -8.94 28.55 47.34
N SER A 354 -9.67 28.07 48.36
CA SER A 354 -9.58 26.68 48.81
C SER A 354 -10.12 25.66 47.80
N GLY A 355 -10.95 26.10 46.83
CA GLY A 355 -11.57 25.24 45.82
C GLY A 355 -12.49 24.15 46.37
N ASN A 356 -12.79 24.18 47.67
CA ASN A 356 -13.52 23.12 48.38
C ASN A 356 -15.05 23.31 48.37
N VAL A 357 -15.53 24.40 47.75
CA VAL A 357 -16.96 24.77 47.72
C VAL A 357 -17.39 24.94 46.26
N ASP A 358 -18.52 24.35 45.91
CA ASP A 358 -19.13 24.58 44.61
C ASP A 358 -19.64 26.03 44.52
N MET A 359 -19.21 26.73 43.47
CA MET A 359 -19.50 28.15 43.32
C MET A 359 -20.98 28.41 42.99
N SER A 360 -21.70 27.43 42.42
CA SER A 360 -23.14 27.57 42.18
C SER A 360 -23.92 27.47 43.50
N ASP A 361 -23.59 26.51 44.35
CA ASP A 361 -24.18 26.38 45.69
C ASP A 361 -23.88 27.61 46.55
N LEU A 362 -22.64 28.14 46.48
CA LEU A 362 -22.26 29.37 47.17
C LEU A 362 -23.12 30.55 46.71
N LEU A 363 -23.27 30.77 45.40
CA LEU A 363 -24.14 31.83 44.87
C LEU A 363 -25.59 31.69 45.34
N GLY A 364 -26.14 30.47 45.31
CA GLY A 364 -27.49 30.21 45.81
C GLY A 364 -27.65 30.60 47.28
N SER A 365 -26.68 30.24 48.12
CA SER A 365 -26.69 30.62 49.54
C SER A 365 -26.59 32.14 49.76
N MET A 366 -25.88 32.85 48.88
CA MET A 366 -25.78 34.31 48.93
C MET A 366 -27.07 34.97 48.47
N ASP A 367 -27.74 34.44 47.46
CA ASP A 367 -29.06 34.92 47.03
C ASP A 367 -30.11 34.75 48.14
N ASP A 368 -30.06 33.65 48.90
CA ASP A 368 -30.89 33.46 50.08
C ASP A 368 -30.59 34.49 51.18
N GLN A 369 -29.32 34.81 51.43
CA GLN A 369 -28.92 35.84 52.39
C GLN A 369 -29.36 37.24 51.95
N ILE A 370 -29.20 37.58 50.67
CA ILE A 370 -29.67 38.84 50.10
C ILE A 370 -31.18 38.96 50.25
N THR A 371 -31.94 37.88 50.00
CA THR A 371 -33.39 37.87 50.16
C THR A 371 -33.79 38.16 51.60
N LYS A 372 -33.18 37.48 52.57
CA LYS A 372 -33.40 37.73 54.00
C LYS A 372 -33.01 39.16 54.40
N ALA A 373 -31.90 39.67 53.89
CA ALA A 373 -31.46 41.04 54.15
C ALA A 373 -32.46 42.08 53.60
N LYS A 374 -33.02 41.85 52.40
CA LYS A 374 -34.07 42.69 51.81
C LYS A 374 -35.36 42.67 52.64
N GLU A 375 -35.79 41.49 53.10
CA GLU A 375 -36.95 41.36 54.00
C GLU A 375 -36.75 42.13 55.31
N GLN A 376 -35.55 41.99 55.91
CA GLN A 376 -35.20 42.75 57.10
C GLN A 376 -35.18 44.26 56.84
N ALA A 377 -34.65 44.69 55.70
CA ALA A 377 -34.66 46.09 55.30
C ALA A 377 -36.07 46.64 55.17
N LEU A 378 -36.96 45.89 54.52
CA LEU A 378 -38.38 46.25 54.41
C LEU A 378 -39.06 46.32 55.78
N SER A 379 -38.80 45.36 56.66
CA SER A 379 -39.40 45.34 58.01
C SER A 379 -38.99 46.55 58.86
N ARG A 380 -37.79 47.09 58.64
CA ARG A 380 -37.25 48.26 59.37
C ARG A 380 -37.56 49.59 58.72
N LYS A 381 -38.12 49.58 57.50
CA LYS A 381 -38.35 50.79 56.70
C LYS A 381 -39.13 51.87 57.48
N ASP A 382 -40.26 51.51 58.08
CA ASP A 382 -41.08 52.48 58.82
C ASP A 382 -40.33 53.11 60.01
N ILE A 383 -39.42 52.36 60.64
CA ILE A 383 -38.59 52.86 61.74
C ILE A 383 -37.52 53.79 61.20
N LEU A 384 -36.81 53.39 60.14
CA LEU A 384 -35.77 54.19 59.50
C LEU A 384 -36.33 55.50 58.94
N ASP A 385 -37.50 55.48 58.28
CA ASP A 385 -38.18 56.67 57.79
C ASP A 385 -38.54 57.65 58.93
N ARG A 386 -38.89 57.13 60.12
CA ARG A 386 -39.13 57.96 61.31
C ARG A 386 -37.85 58.53 61.90
N VAL A 387 -36.79 57.73 61.96
CA VAL A 387 -35.46 58.15 62.42
C VAL A 387 -34.90 59.24 61.51
N GLU A 388 -35.06 59.09 60.20
CA GLU A 388 -34.64 60.09 59.22
C GLU A 388 -35.43 61.39 59.36
N LYS A 389 -36.76 61.33 59.50
CA LYS A 389 -37.58 62.52 59.81
C LYS A 389 -37.16 63.20 61.11
N TRP A 390 -36.87 62.42 62.16
CA TRP A 390 -36.41 62.96 63.42
C TRP A 390 -35.03 63.61 63.30
N LYS A 391 -34.12 62.99 62.55
CA LYS A 391 -32.79 63.55 62.24
C LYS A 391 -32.92 64.88 61.51
N PHE A 392 -33.74 64.96 60.45
CA PHE A 392 -33.98 66.23 59.75
C PHE A 392 -34.59 67.30 60.65
N ALA A 393 -35.57 66.94 61.48
CA ALA A 393 -36.16 67.88 62.44
C ALA A 393 -35.12 68.36 63.46
N SER A 394 -34.24 67.48 63.92
CA SER A 394 -33.16 67.84 64.85
C SER A 394 -32.10 68.72 64.20
N GLU A 395 -31.77 68.48 62.92
CA GLU A 395 -30.85 69.32 62.14
C GLU A 395 -31.46 70.70 61.86
N GLU A 396 -32.76 70.77 61.57
CA GLU A 396 -33.50 72.02 61.40
C GLU A 396 -33.60 72.81 62.70
N GLU A 397 -33.88 72.16 63.83
CA GLU A 397 -33.85 72.78 65.16
C GLU A 397 -32.47 73.36 65.48
N GLN A 398 -31.39 72.59 65.25
CA GLN A 398 -30.02 73.08 65.43
C GLN A 398 -29.74 74.30 64.53
N TRP A 399 -30.19 74.26 63.27
CA TRP A 399 -30.02 75.37 62.34
C TRP A 399 -30.79 76.62 62.79
N LEU A 400 -32.01 76.46 63.31
CA LEU A 400 -32.80 77.57 63.87
C LEU A 400 -32.16 78.15 65.14
N ASP A 401 -31.61 77.31 66.02
CA ASP A 401 -30.89 77.74 67.23
C ASP A 401 -29.63 78.56 66.88
N GLU A 402 -28.91 78.15 65.82
CA GLU A 402 -27.77 78.89 65.29
C GLU A 402 -28.23 80.25 64.71
N TYR A 403 -29.32 80.26 63.96
CA TYR A 403 -29.92 81.48 63.40
C TYR A 403 -30.42 82.45 64.49
N GLU A 404 -31.12 81.97 65.52
CA GLU A 404 -31.58 82.81 66.64
C GLU A 404 -30.40 83.41 67.42
N LYS A 405 -29.29 82.67 67.58
CA LYS A 405 -28.07 83.22 68.18
C LYS A 405 -27.45 84.32 67.34
N GLU A 406 -27.40 84.17 66.02
CA GLU A 406 -26.90 85.21 65.10
C GLU A 406 -27.78 86.48 65.15
N ASP A 407 -29.10 86.34 65.23
CA ASP A 407 -30.03 87.47 65.38
C ASP A 407 -29.89 88.16 66.75
N ILE A 408 -29.70 87.41 67.84
CA ILE A 408 -29.44 87.97 69.18
C ILE A 408 -28.09 88.68 69.21
N GLU A 409 -27.04 88.09 68.64
CA GLU A 409 -25.72 88.72 68.53
C GLU A 409 -25.78 89.99 67.67
N ALA A 410 -26.55 90.00 66.57
CA ALA A 410 -26.76 91.19 65.75
C ALA A 410 -27.50 92.30 66.51
N ILE A 411 -28.51 91.96 67.31
CA ILE A 411 -29.23 92.92 68.18
C ILE A 411 -28.31 93.45 69.28
N GLU A 412 -27.48 92.61 69.90
CA GLU A 412 -26.49 93.06 70.89
C GLU A 412 -25.45 93.99 70.26
N VAL A 413 -24.96 93.71 69.05
CA VAL A 413 -24.03 94.61 68.32
C VAL A 413 -24.68 95.96 67.99
N ILE A 414 -25.96 95.98 67.61
CA ILE A 414 -26.73 97.22 67.38
C ILE A 414 -26.94 97.97 68.70
N TRP A 415 -27.30 97.28 69.78
CA TRP A 415 -27.51 97.88 71.09
C TRP A 415 -26.20 98.46 71.67
N PHE A 416 -25.08 97.73 71.57
CA PHE A 416 -23.76 98.24 71.95
C PHE A 416 -23.28 99.39 71.05
N SER A 417 -23.70 99.48 69.78
CA SER A 417 -23.45 100.65 68.93
C SER A 417 -24.31 101.86 69.29
N TYR A 418 -25.47 101.66 69.93
CA TYR A 418 -26.37 102.73 70.38
C TYR A 418 -26.04 103.25 71.80
N VAL A 419 -25.35 102.45 72.61
CA VAL A 419 -24.96 102.76 74.00
C VAL A 419 -23.52 103.31 74.12
N LYS A 420 -22.81 103.44 72.99
CA LYS A 420 -21.55 104.20 72.86
C LYS A 420 -21.80 105.54 72.19
#